data_AF-A0A7J2PMV9-F1
#
_entry.id   AF-A0A7J2PMV9-F1
#
_cell.length_a   1.000
_cell.length_b   1.000
_cell.length_c   1.000
_cell.angle_alpha   90.00
_cell.angle_beta   90.00
_cell.angle_gamma   90.00
#
_symmetry.space_group_name_H-M   'P 1'
#
loop_
_entity.id
_entity.type
_entity.pdbx_description
1 polymer ?
#
loop_
_entity_poly.entity_id
_entity_poly.type
_entity_poly.pdbx_seq_one_letter_code
_entity_poly.pdbx_strand_id
1 'polypeptide(L)'
;MEETNTEIKNSYLGIFSLNYFTQGINQSMFATIIPIYLLQLIGTVDPAEIASIMSLVLLPFGVKFIYGILSDKIGFKKYGRRKPWIIVPSIVAGLIWILIPFMITPSKLD
;
A
#
# COMPACT_ATOMS: atom_id res chain seq x y z
N MET A 1 38.30 14.74 -7.74
CA MET A 1 36.93 14.53 -7.23
C MET A 1 37.05 13.59 -6.06
N GLU A 2 36.84 14.08 -4.85
CA GLU A 2 36.93 13.27 -3.63
C GLU A 2 35.73 12.31 -3.63
N GLU A 3 35.99 11.00 -3.68
CA GLU A 3 34.94 9.99 -3.55
C GLU A 3 34.38 10.07 -2.13
N THR A 4 33.28 10.81 -1.96
CA THR A 4 32.49 10.75 -0.74
C THR A 4 31.90 9.35 -0.65
N ASN A 5 32.56 8.48 0.12
CA ASN A 5 32.11 7.15 0.43
C ASN A 5 30.83 7.27 1.28
N THR A 6 29.67 7.34 0.63
CA THR A 6 28.37 7.45 1.32
C THR A 6 28.07 6.13 2.00
N GLU A 7 28.50 6.01 3.25
CA GLU A 7 28.27 4.83 4.08
C GLU A 7 26.76 4.68 4.37
N ILE A 8 26.16 3.59 3.90
CA ILE A 8 24.75 3.28 4.15
C ILE A 8 24.63 2.83 5.60
N LYS A 9 23.97 3.62 6.45
CA LYS A 9 23.74 3.24 7.84
C LYS A 9 22.83 2.01 7.90
N ASN A 10 23.21 0.99 8.68
CA ASN A 10 22.42 -0.23 8.90
C ASN A 10 20.98 0.05 9.37
N SER A 11 20.75 1.16 10.07
CA SER A 11 19.41 1.59 10.48
C SER A 11 18.47 1.87 9.31
N TYR A 12 18.98 2.40 8.19
CA TYR A 12 18.17 2.62 7.00
C TYR A 12 17.71 1.31 6.38
N LEU A 13 18.59 0.30 6.34
CA LEU A 13 18.23 -1.03 5.84
C LEU A 13 17.09 -1.62 6.68
N GLY A 14 17.19 -1.57 8.01
CA GLY A 14 16.12 -2.02 8.91
C GLY A 14 14.79 -1.31 8.66
N ILE A 15 14.80 0.02 8.55
CA ILE A 15 13.60 0.83 8.32
C ILE A 15 12.98 0.51 6.95
N PHE A 16 13.78 0.43 5.89
CA PHE A 16 13.27 0.12 4.56
C PHE A 16 12.73 -1.31 4.47
N SER A 17 13.43 -2.29 5.06
CA SER A 17 12.96 -3.68 5.12
C SER A 17 11.61 -3.78 5.83
N LEU A 18 11.45 -3.12 6.99
CA LEU A 18 10.18 -3.12 7.70
C LEU A 18 9.08 -2.45 6.87
N ASN A 19 9.37 -1.32 6.22
CA ASN A 19 8.41 -0.63 5.37
C ASN A 19 7.95 -1.49 4.18
N TYR A 20 8.86 -2.21 3.53
CA TYR A 20 8.50 -3.14 2.44
C TYR A 20 7.76 -4.38 2.94
N PHE A 21 8.12 -4.88 4.13
CA PHE A 21 7.42 -5.98 4.77
C PHE A 21 5.95 -5.62 5.04
N THR A 22 5.68 -4.46 5.66
CA THR A 22 4.32 -3.97 5.90
C THR A 22 3.54 -3.74 4.60
N GLN A 23 4.20 -3.19 3.56
CA GLN A 23 3.56 -3.06 2.25
C GLN A 23 3.21 -4.42 1.62
N GLY A 24 4.07 -5.43 1.77
CA GLY A 24 3.80 -6.79 1.30
C GLY A 24 2.60 -7.43 1.99
N ILE A 25 2.46 -7.26 3.30
CA ILE A 25 1.28 -7.71 4.07
C ILE A 25 0.02 -7.03 3.54
N ASN A 26 0.05 -5.70 3.41
CA ASN A 26 -1.10 -4.92 2.92
C ASN A 26 -1.49 -5.35 1.49
N GLN A 27 -0.52 -5.54 0.60
CA GLN A 27 -0.75 -6.04 -0.75
C GLN A 27 -1.40 -7.44 -0.75
N SER A 28 -0.93 -8.35 0.12
CA SER A 28 -1.48 -9.71 0.25
C SER A 28 -2.95 -9.70 0.71
N MET A 29 -3.34 -8.73 1.55
CA MET A 29 -4.74 -8.58 1.98
C MET A 29 -5.67 -8.39 0.78
N PHE A 30 -5.32 -7.52 -0.17
CA PHE A 30 -6.12 -7.27 -1.37
C PHE A 30 -5.91 -8.33 -2.46
N ALA A 31 -4.75 -8.96 -2.55
CA ALA A 31 -4.53 -10.00 -3.56
C ALA A 31 -5.27 -11.31 -3.22
N THR A 32 -5.39 -11.66 -1.93
CA THR A 32 -5.80 -13.00 -1.51
C THR A 32 -6.90 -13.00 -0.45
N ILE A 33 -6.74 -12.26 0.66
CA ILE A 33 -7.60 -12.40 1.85
C ILE A 33 -8.99 -11.81 1.63
N ILE A 34 -9.08 -10.57 1.14
CA ILE A 34 -10.36 -9.89 0.85
C ILE A 34 -11.20 -10.62 -0.20
N PRO A 35 -10.67 -11.09 -1.35
CA PRO A 35 -11.45 -11.84 -2.32
C PRO A 35 -12.08 -13.11 -1.72
N ILE A 36 -11.30 -13.87 -0.94
CA ILE A 36 -11.78 -15.08 -0.24
C ILE A 36 -12.87 -14.72 0.78
N TYR A 37 -12.66 -13.66 1.55
CA TYR A 37 -13.63 -13.17 2.52
C TYR A 37 -14.97 -12.79 1.86
N LEU A 38 -14.93 -12.07 0.74
CA LEU A 38 -16.13 -11.67 0.00
C LEU A 38 -16.88 -12.88 -0.59
N LEU A 39 -16.16 -13.86 -1.14
CA LEU A 39 -16.74 -15.12 -1.60
C LEU A 39 -17.48 -15.85 -0.46
N GLN A 40 -16.87 -15.92 0.72
CA GLN A 40 -17.47 -16.57 1.88
C GLN A 40 -18.67 -15.80 2.45
N LEU A 41 -18.63 -14.46 2.42
CA LEU A 41 -19.66 -13.61 2.98
C LEU A 41 -20.92 -13.56 2.09
N ILE A 42 -20.74 -13.43 0.78
CA ILE A 42 -21.86 -13.22 -0.16
C ILE A 42 -22.35 -14.55 -0.76
N GLY A 43 -21.48 -15.56 -0.86
CA GLY A 43 -21.80 -16.96 -1.22
C GLY A 43 -22.29 -17.21 -2.65
N THR A 44 -22.83 -16.19 -3.33
CA THR A 44 -23.56 -16.29 -4.61
C THR A 44 -22.92 -15.50 -5.75
N VAL A 45 -21.88 -14.71 -5.48
CA VAL A 45 -21.21 -13.88 -6.48
C VAL A 45 -20.28 -14.74 -7.33
N ASP A 46 -20.31 -14.52 -8.64
CA ASP A 46 -19.40 -15.16 -9.59
C ASP A 46 -17.94 -14.79 -9.25
N PRO A 47 -17.03 -15.78 -9.06
CA PRO A 47 -15.61 -15.52 -8.86
C PRO A 47 -14.98 -14.58 -9.90
N ALA A 48 -15.48 -14.57 -11.14
CA ALA A 48 -15.00 -13.67 -12.19
C ALA A 48 -15.29 -12.19 -11.90
N GLU A 49 -16.43 -11.88 -11.28
CA GLU A 49 -16.79 -10.51 -10.88
C GLU A 49 -15.89 -10.02 -9.75
N ILE A 50 -15.63 -10.87 -8.75
CA ILE A 50 -14.71 -10.54 -7.66
C ILE A 50 -13.31 -10.32 -8.20
N ALA A 51 -12.80 -11.20 -9.08
CA ALA A 51 -11.50 -11.02 -9.71
C ALA A 51 -11.39 -9.70 -10.49
N SER A 52 -12.47 -9.29 -11.15
CA SER A 52 -12.54 -8.02 -11.89
C SER A 52 -12.47 -6.82 -10.94
N ILE A 53 -13.23 -6.83 -9.84
CA ILE A 53 -13.19 -5.77 -8.81
C ILE A 53 -11.80 -5.68 -8.18
N MET A 54 -11.20 -6.82 -7.82
CA MET A 54 -9.88 -6.83 -7.18
C MET A 54 -8.79 -6.36 -8.15
N SER A 55 -8.91 -6.64 -9.45
CA SER A 55 -8.03 -6.08 -10.47
C SER A 55 -8.15 -4.56 -10.55
N LEU A 56 -9.37 -4.01 -10.44
CA LEU A 56 -9.59 -2.56 -10.38
C LEU A 56 -8.93 -1.93 -9.14
N VAL A 57 -9.03 -2.58 -7.97
CA VAL A 57 -8.39 -2.13 -6.73
C VAL A 57 -6.87 -2.07 -6.86
N LEU A 58 -6.28 -2.95 -7.68
CA LEU A 58 -4.83 -3.00 -7.91
C LEU A 58 -4.34 -2.06 -9.02
N LEU A 59 -5.22 -1.38 -9.76
CA LEU A 59 -4.83 -0.43 -10.81
C LEU A 59 -3.85 0.66 -10.36
N PRO A 60 -3.95 1.25 -9.15
CA PRO A 60 -2.97 2.23 -8.68
C PRO A 60 -1.52 1.70 -8.68
N PHE A 61 -1.33 0.39 -8.50
CA PHE A 61 -0.01 -0.23 -8.59
C PHE A 61 0.49 -0.32 -10.04
N GLY A 62 -0.41 -0.50 -11.01
CA GLY A 62 -0.08 -0.47 -12.44
C GLY A 62 0.43 0.88 -12.91
N VAL A 63 -0.07 1.97 -12.34
CA VAL A 63 0.38 3.35 -12.65
C VAL A 63 1.46 3.87 -11.71
N LYS A 64 2.08 3.00 -10.89
CA LYS A 64 3.06 3.40 -9.87
C LYS A 64 4.28 4.13 -10.42
N PHE A 65 4.62 3.91 -11.69
CA PHE A 65 5.70 4.62 -12.36
C PHE A 65 5.47 6.15 -12.40
N ILE A 66 4.22 6.60 -12.50
CA ILE A 66 3.87 8.04 -12.47
C ILE A 66 4.22 8.63 -11.11
N TYR A 67 3.86 7.94 -10.03
CA TYR A 67 4.21 8.36 -8.66
C TYR A 67 5.72 8.31 -8.42
N GLY A 68 6.42 7.38 -9.07
CA GLY A 68 7.88 7.34 -9.11
C GLY A 68 8.48 8.64 -9.65
N ILE A 69 8.08 9.04 -10.87
CA ILE A 69 8.52 10.30 -11.50
C ILE A 69 8.20 11.51 -10.62
N LEU A 70 6.99 11.54 -10.04
CA LEU A 70 6.54 12.64 -9.19
C LEU A 70 7.40 12.76 -7.93
N SER A 71 7.64 11.64 -7.24
CA SER A 71 8.44 11.61 -6.01
C SER A 71 9.91 11.93 -6.24
N ASP A 72 10.43 11.64 -7.43
CA ASP A 72 11.80 11.98 -7.80
C ASP A 72 11.97 13.47 -8.14
N LYS A 73 10.95 14.11 -8.72
CA LYS A 73 10.98 15.53 -9.13
C LYS A 73 10.61 16.48 -7.98
N ILE A 74 9.63 16.13 -7.16
CA ILE A 74 9.08 17.01 -6.13
C ILE A 74 9.64 16.59 -4.77
N GLY A 75 10.55 17.40 -4.22
CA GLY A 75 11.07 17.22 -2.86
C GLY A 75 10.53 18.29 -1.91
N PHE A 76 10.43 17.95 -0.61
CA PHE A 76 10.10 18.95 0.42
C PHE A 76 11.40 19.50 1.03
N LYS A 77 11.64 20.80 0.89
CA LYS A 77 12.89 21.45 1.32
C LYS A 77 13.29 21.15 2.78
N LYS A 78 12.32 20.99 3.69
CA LYS A 78 12.56 20.77 5.13
C LYS A 78 12.74 19.30 5.53
N TYR A 79 12.13 18.37 4.79
CA TYR A 79 12.06 16.95 5.19
C TYR A 79 12.83 16.02 4.23
N GLY A 80 13.49 16.60 3.23
CA GLY A 80 14.23 15.87 2.21
C GLY A 80 13.34 15.39 1.07
N ARG A 81 13.98 14.72 0.10
CA ARG A 81 13.32 14.32 -1.15
C ARG A 81 12.36 13.16 -0.96
N ARG A 82 12.78 12.03 -0.37
CA ARG A 82 12.01 10.77 -0.34
C ARG A 82 11.16 10.55 0.91
N LYS A 83 11.55 11.10 2.07
CA LYS A 83 10.88 10.80 3.35
C LYS A 83 9.38 11.14 3.36
N PRO A 84 8.94 12.30 2.84
CA PRO A 84 7.52 12.64 2.84
C PRO A 84 6.68 11.72 1.96
N TRP A 85 7.23 11.27 0.82
CA TRP A 85 6.57 10.33 -0.10
C TRP A 85 6.44 8.91 0.44
N ILE A 86 7.11 8.59 1.55
CA ILE A 86 6.94 7.31 2.25
C ILE A 86 6.02 7.51 3.45
N ILE A 87 6.33 8.50 4.30
CA ILE A 87 5.65 8.67 5.59
C ILE A 87 4.18 9.08 5.40
N VAL A 88 3.89 10.05 4.51
CA VAL A 88 2.52 10.56 4.34
C VAL A 88 1.59 9.46 3.82
N PRO A 89 1.91 8.73 2.72
CA PRO A 89 1.06 7.63 2.27
C PRO A 89 0.93 6.51 3.32
N SER A 90 2.00 6.18 4.06
CA SER A 90 1.92 5.16 5.10
C SER A 90 0.98 5.55 6.25
N ILE A 91 0.99 6.82 6.67
CA ILE A 91 0.05 7.32 7.69
C ILE A 91 -1.38 7.27 7.15
N VAL A 92 -1.62 7.78 5.94
CA VAL A 92 -2.95 7.77 5.32
C VAL A 92 -3.48 6.34 5.19
N ALA A 93 -2.65 5.41 4.70
CA ALA A 93 -3.02 4.00 4.60
C ALA A 93 -3.33 3.39 5.97
N GLY A 94 -2.52 3.65 6.99
CA GLY A 94 -2.76 3.19 8.36
C GLY A 94 -4.07 3.72 8.93
N LEU A 95 -4.37 5.01 8.72
CA LEU A 95 -5.64 5.62 9.15
C LEU A 95 -6.84 4.97 8.44
N ILE A 96 -6.75 4.74 7.12
CA ILE A 96 -7.81 4.07 6.37
C ILE A 96 -8.05 2.66 6.92
N TRP A 97 -7.01 1.89 7.20
CA TRP A 97 -7.15 0.55 7.79
C TRP A 97 -7.81 0.56 9.17
N ILE A 98 -7.53 1.58 9.98
CA ILE A 98 -8.19 1.76 11.29
C ILE A 98 -9.67 2.13 11.09
N LEU A 99 -10.00 2.95 10.08
CA LEU A 99 -11.34 3.46 9.85
C LEU A 99 -12.28 2.44 9.16
N ILE A 100 -11.76 1.57 8.28
CA ILE A 100 -12.56 0.61 7.50
C ILE A 100 -13.56 -0.20 8.36
N PRO A 101 -13.16 -0.81 9.49
CA PRO A 101 -14.07 -1.58 10.33
C PRO A 101 -15.24 -0.77 10.92
N PHE A 102 -15.04 0.54 11.12
CA PHE A 102 -16.09 1.42 11.63
C PHE A 102 -17.04 1.91 10.54
N MET A 103 -16.61 1.89 9.28
CA MET A 103 -17.42 2.30 8.13
C MET A 103 -18.18 1.14 7.52
N ILE A 104 -17.60 -0.06 7.52
CA ILE A 104 -18.16 -1.25 6.89
C ILE A 104 -18.45 -2.27 8.00
N THR A 105 -19.71 -2.32 8.42
CA THR A 105 -20.23 -3.45 9.20
C THR A 105 -20.97 -4.37 8.23
N PRO A 106 -20.40 -5.54 7.87
CA PRO A 106 -21.11 -6.49 7.04
C PRO A 106 -22.26 -7.08 7.86
N SER A 107 -23.50 -6.68 7.52
CA SER A 107 -24.67 -7.45 7.93
C SER A 107 -24.72 -8.72 7.09
N LYS A 108 -25.06 -9.85 7.70
CA LYS A 108 -25.45 -11.02 6.90
C LYS A 108 -26.67 -10.59 6.07
N LEU A 109 -26.56 -10.71 4.76
CA LEU A 109 -27.74 -10.69 3.91
C LEU A 109 -28.46 -12.01 4.23
N ASP A 110 -29.57 -11.93 4.96
CA ASP A 110 -30.46 -13.06 5.21
C ASP A 110 -31.02 -13.62 3.88
#